data_AF-A0A2C9LZ50-F1
#
_entry.id   AF-A0A2C9LZ50-F1
#
_cell.length_a   1.000
_cell.length_b   1.000
_cell.length_c   1.000
_cell.angle_alpha   90.00
_cell.angle_beta   90.00
_cell.angle_gamma   90.00
#
_symmetry.space_group_name_H-M   'P 1'
#
loop_
_entity.id
_entity.type
_entity.pdbx_description
1 polymer ?
#
loop_
_entity_poly.entity_id
_entity_poly.type
_entity_poly.pdbx_seq_one_letter_code
_entity_poly.pdbx_strand_id
1 'polypeptide(L)'
;SQFCEEGLPYLIHDILRHGNEAVRLTLSRQMSNFFQAFCQSVKHVSVSGTDPVWKKKESLITFINVIQYLRQRKRLNGRNEAEQTAWDNNFWLDINYLDIAQAALFCGAYFSTILFAEIWWDVK
;
A
#
# COMPACT_ATOMS: atom_id res chain seq x y z
N SER A 1 13.92 -14.91 -3.62
CA SER A 1 14.37 -13.50 -3.60
C SER A 1 13.93 -12.82 -2.31
N GLN A 2 14.23 -13.44 -1.16
CA GLN A 2 13.67 -13.03 0.14
C GLN A 2 14.22 -11.69 0.63
N PHE A 3 15.50 -11.41 0.35
CA PHE A 3 16.14 -10.13 0.71
C PHE A 3 15.45 -8.91 0.10
N CYS A 4 14.99 -9.00 -1.15
CA CYS A 4 14.29 -7.90 -1.80
C CYS A 4 12.92 -7.64 -1.17
N GLU A 5 12.21 -8.68 -0.73
CA GLU A 5 10.90 -8.57 -0.09
C GLU A 5 11.02 -7.97 1.32
N GLU A 6 12.06 -8.34 2.06
CA GLU A 6 12.36 -7.79 3.40
C GLU A 6 12.92 -6.36 3.35
N GLY A 7 13.72 -6.03 2.34
CA GLY A 7 14.34 -4.72 2.17
C GLY A 7 13.41 -3.65 1.57
N LEU A 8 12.40 -4.05 0.80
CA LEU A 8 11.55 -3.12 0.05
C LEU A 8 10.84 -2.05 0.92
N PRO A 9 10.27 -2.37 2.10
CA PRO A 9 9.65 -1.36 2.96
C PRO A 9 10.62 -0.25 3.37
N TYR A 10 11.86 -0.61 3.69
CA TYR A 10 12.91 0.33 4.08
C TYR A 10 13.34 1.19 2.91
N LEU A 11 13.54 0.59 1.74
CA LEU A 11 13.91 1.30 0.52
C LEU A 11 12.84 2.31 0.11
N ILE A 12 11.56 1.90 0.09
CA ILE A 12 10.45 2.80 -0.26
C ILE A 12 10.35 3.95 0.74
N HIS A 13 10.47 3.67 2.04
CA HIS A 13 10.46 4.72 3.06
C HIS A 13 11.63 5.70 2.91
N ASP A 14 12.84 5.21 2.62
CA ASP A 14 14.00 6.06 2.40
C ASP A 14 13.83 6.96 1.17
N ILE A 15 13.32 6.40 0.06
CA ILE A 15 12.95 7.15 -1.15
C ILE A 15 11.89 8.21 -0.84
N LEU A 16 10.86 7.88 -0.06
CA LEU A 16 9.79 8.83 0.30
C LEU A 16 10.27 9.92 1.26
N ARG A 17 11.24 9.62 2.13
CA ARG A 17 11.80 10.56 3.10
C ARG A 17 12.72 11.60 2.43
N HIS A 18 13.50 11.18 1.44
CA HIS A 18 14.46 12.04 0.75
C HIS A 18 13.95 12.55 -0.60
N GLY A 19 12.87 11.96 -1.11
CA GLY A 19 12.22 12.35 -2.35
C GLY A 19 11.37 13.60 -2.21
N ASN A 20 10.94 14.13 -3.35
CA ASN A 20 10.00 15.24 -3.42
C ASN A 20 8.57 14.73 -3.69
N GLU A 21 7.63 15.67 -3.82
CA GLU A 21 6.23 15.36 -4.09
C GLU A 21 6.03 14.54 -5.37
N ALA A 22 6.81 14.78 -6.43
CA ALA A 22 6.72 14.03 -7.67
C ALA A 22 7.10 12.54 -7.48
N VAL A 23 8.09 12.26 -6.62
CA VAL A 23 8.46 10.88 -6.26
C VAL A 23 7.31 10.21 -5.49
N ARG A 24 6.72 10.91 -4.51
CA ARG A 24 5.58 10.41 -3.74
C ARG A 24 4.39 10.08 -4.64
N LEU A 25 4.00 11.02 -5.51
CA LEU A 25 2.89 10.82 -6.45
C LEU A 25 3.17 9.69 -7.44
N THR A 26 4.42 9.57 -7.90
CA THR A 26 4.81 8.46 -8.79
C THR A 26 4.65 7.11 -8.08
N LEU A 27 5.17 6.95 -6.87
CA LEU A 27 5.03 5.72 -6.09
C LEU A 27 3.57 5.42 -5.76
N SER A 28 2.81 6.44 -5.37
CA SER A 28 1.37 6.34 -5.09
C SER A 28 0.62 5.79 -6.30
N ARG A 29 0.87 6.37 -7.49
CA ARG A 29 0.26 5.90 -8.75
C ARG A 29 0.65 4.46 -9.07
N GLN A 30 1.93 4.09 -8.93
CA GLN A 30 2.37 2.72 -9.23
C GLN A 30 1.72 1.68 -8.30
N MET A 31 1.67 1.96 -6.99
CA MET A 31 1.04 1.07 -6.03
C MET A 31 -0.49 1.02 -6.21
N SER A 32 -1.14 2.16 -6.46
CA SER A 32 -2.57 2.19 -6.80
C SER A 32 -2.88 1.37 -8.03
N ASN A 33 -2.13 1.52 -9.12
CA ASN A 33 -2.30 0.71 -10.33
C ASN A 33 -2.14 -0.78 -10.06
N PHE A 34 -1.19 -1.17 -9.20
CA PHE A 34 -0.98 -2.56 -8.81
C PHE A 34 -2.21 -3.14 -8.09
N PHE A 35 -2.74 -2.47 -7.06
CA PHE A 35 -3.91 -2.95 -6.33
C PHE A 35 -5.19 -2.91 -7.17
N GLN A 36 -5.35 -1.91 -8.04
CA GLN A 36 -6.49 -1.84 -8.96
C GLN A 36 -6.48 -2.98 -9.98
N ALA A 37 -5.32 -3.28 -10.56
CA ALA A 37 -5.17 -4.40 -11.48
C ALA A 37 -5.51 -5.75 -10.80
N PHE A 38 -5.12 -5.91 -9.54
CA PHE A 38 -5.54 -7.04 -8.71
C PHE A 38 -7.06 -7.05 -8.46
N CYS A 39 -7.67 -5.92 -8.09
CA CYS A 39 -9.11 -5.88 -7.82
C CYS A 39 -9.94 -6.17 -9.08
N GLN A 40 -9.48 -5.69 -10.25
CA GLN A 40 -10.10 -5.99 -11.55
C GLN A 40 -10.02 -7.48 -11.87
N SER A 41 -8.90 -8.13 -11.61
CA SER A 41 -8.76 -9.55 -11.94
C SER A 41 -9.53 -10.48 -11.01
N VAL A 42 -9.71 -10.13 -9.74
CA VAL A 42 -10.57 -10.89 -8.82
C VAL A 42 -12.03 -10.83 -9.29
N LYS A 43 -12.45 -9.69 -9.88
CA LYS A 43 -13.79 -9.51 -10.46
C LYS A 43 -13.97 -10.26 -11.78
N HIS A 44 -12.90 -10.40 -12.57
CA HIS A 44 -12.91 -11.06 -13.87
C HIS A 44 -12.10 -12.37 -13.82
N VAL A 45 -12.78 -13.50 -13.56
CA VAL A 45 -12.23 -14.86 -13.72
C VAL A 45 -11.52 -14.94 -15.08
N SER A 46 -10.19 -15.01 -15.05
CA SER A 46 -9.37 -14.69 -16.23
C SER A 46 -9.44 -15.82 -17.27
N VAL A 47 -10.09 -15.53 -18.41
CA VAL A 47 -10.15 -16.38 -19.63
C VAL A 47 -8.87 -16.24 -20.48
N SER A 48 -7.89 -15.42 -20.06
CA SER A 48 -6.69 -15.07 -20.83
C SER A 48 -5.44 -15.77 -20.27
N GLY A 49 -4.76 -16.55 -21.10
CA GLY A 49 -3.61 -17.40 -20.78
C GLY A 49 -2.27 -16.68 -20.51
N THR A 50 -2.29 -15.41 -20.10
CA THR A 50 -1.12 -14.73 -19.52
C THR A 50 -1.34 -14.56 -18.03
N ASP A 51 -0.45 -15.12 -17.21
CA ASP A 51 -0.53 -15.00 -15.76
C ASP A 51 -0.09 -13.59 -15.33
N PRO A 52 -1.00 -12.73 -14.86
CA PRO A 52 -0.60 -11.40 -14.42
C PRO A 52 0.28 -11.45 -13.16
N VAL A 53 1.16 -10.46 -13.03
CA VAL A 53 2.21 -10.35 -11.99
C VAL A 53 1.69 -10.47 -10.54
N TRP A 54 0.42 -10.12 -10.28
CA TRP A 54 -0.23 -10.23 -8.97
C TRP A 54 -0.69 -11.65 -8.62
N LYS A 55 -0.66 -12.62 -9.55
CA LYS A 55 -0.97 -14.04 -9.23
C LYS A 55 -0.01 -14.63 -8.20
N LYS A 56 1.16 -14.01 -7.99
CA LYS A 56 2.04 -14.32 -6.86
C LYS A 56 1.53 -13.62 -5.61
N LYS A 57 0.85 -14.38 -4.75
CA LYS A 57 0.34 -13.94 -3.44
C LYS A 57 1.45 -13.24 -2.61
N GLU A 58 2.70 -13.64 -2.80
CA GLU A 58 3.90 -13.08 -2.18
C GLU A 58 4.10 -11.60 -2.53
N SER A 59 3.85 -11.21 -3.78
CA SER A 59 3.96 -9.80 -4.21
C SER A 59 2.89 -8.92 -3.55
N LEU A 60 1.66 -9.44 -3.41
CA LEU A 60 0.58 -8.75 -2.70
C LEU A 60 0.95 -8.55 -1.22
N ILE A 61 1.41 -9.62 -0.56
CA ILE A 61 1.86 -9.57 0.83
C ILE A 61 2.99 -8.56 0.99
N THR A 62 3.97 -8.56 0.08
CA THR A 62 5.10 -7.63 0.12
C THR A 62 4.63 -6.16 0.07
N PHE A 63 3.74 -5.80 -0.86
CA PHE A 63 3.21 -4.43 -0.92
C PHE A 63 2.29 -4.07 0.26
N ILE A 64 1.52 -5.02 0.79
CA ILE A 64 0.77 -4.83 2.03
C ILE A 64 1.73 -4.54 3.20
N ASN A 65 2.84 -5.27 3.30
CA ASN A 65 3.86 -5.06 4.33
C ASN A 65 4.54 -3.69 4.19
N VAL A 66 4.80 -3.22 2.97
CA VAL A 66 5.27 -1.84 2.72
C VAL A 66 4.29 -0.82 3.31
N ILE A 67 2.98 -0.97 3.03
CA ILE A 67 1.96 -0.05 3.54
C ILE A 67 1.90 -0.09 5.07
N GLN A 68 1.87 -1.28 5.67
CA GLN A 68 1.88 -1.43 7.12
C GLN A 68 3.11 -0.80 7.77
N TYR A 69 4.29 -1.02 7.17
CA TYR A 69 5.53 -0.43 7.63
C TYR A 69 5.48 1.09 7.60
N LEU A 70 5.06 1.69 6.48
CA LEU A 70 4.98 3.14 6.33
C LEU A 70 4.04 3.78 7.37
N ARG A 71 2.90 3.14 7.65
CA ARG A 71 1.93 3.60 8.67
C ARG A 71 2.51 3.68 10.08
N GLN A 72 3.55 2.91 10.36
CA GLN A 72 4.26 2.93 11.65
C GLN A 72 5.39 3.97 11.69
N ARG A 73 5.68 4.65 10.57
CA ARG A 73 6.73 5.68 10.49
C ARG A 73 6.12 7.07 10.53
N LYS A 74 6.70 7.94 11.36
CA LYS A 74 6.29 9.35 11.49
C LYS A 74 6.42 10.06 10.13
N ARG A 75 5.31 10.53 9.58
CA ARG A 75 5.29 11.31 8.35
C ARG A 75 5.44 12.79 8.64
N LEU A 76 6.57 13.38 8.27
CA LEU A 76 6.79 14.82 8.36
C LEU A 76 6.19 15.49 7.11
N ASN A 77 4.98 16.04 7.23
CA ASN A 77 4.23 16.66 6.13
C ASN A 77 4.32 18.20 6.12
N GLY A 78 5.36 18.78 6.70
CA GLY A 78 5.55 20.23 6.79
C GLY A 78 4.61 20.95 7.77
N ARG A 79 3.68 20.23 8.41
CA ARG A 79 2.91 20.73 9.56
C ARG A 79 3.79 20.76 10.81
N ASN A 80 3.45 21.63 11.76
CA ASN A 80 4.11 21.67 13.07
C ASN A 80 4.10 20.27 13.69
N GLU A 81 5.21 19.83 14.26
CA GLU A 81 5.32 18.48 14.85
C GLU A 81 4.29 18.25 15.97
N ALA A 82 3.84 19.31 16.64
CA ALA A 82 2.82 19.27 17.68
C ALA A 82 1.41 18.97 17.15
N GLU A 83 1.15 19.17 15.86
CA GLU A 83 -0.14 18.94 15.21
C GLU A 83 -0.22 17.59 14.48
N GLN A 84 0.91 16.88 14.36
CA GLN A 84 0.95 15.57 13.70
C GLN A 84 0.50 14.47 14.65
N THR A 85 -0.45 13.68 14.18
CA THR A 85 -0.99 12.53 14.87
C THR A 85 -0.50 11.24 14.22
N ALA A 86 -0.62 10.11 14.93
CA ALA A 86 -0.35 8.80 14.34
C ALA A 86 -1.23 8.51 13.10
N TRP A 87 -2.38 9.18 12.99
CA TRP A 87 -3.27 9.08 11.84
C TRP A 87 -2.63 9.61 10.54
N ASP A 88 -1.83 10.67 10.63
CA ASP A 88 -1.18 11.28 9.46
C ASP A 88 -0.22 10.31 8.74
N ASN A 89 0.30 9.31 9.46
CA ASN A 89 1.16 8.26 8.91
C ASN A 89 0.41 7.34 7.93
N ASN A 90 -0.92 7.29 7.96
CA ASN A 90 -1.70 6.56 6.96
C ASN A 90 -1.50 7.10 5.54
N PHE A 91 -1.04 8.34 5.39
CA PHE A 91 -1.07 9.04 4.12
C PHE A 91 0.32 9.25 3.51
N TRP A 92 1.32 8.42 3.86
CA TRP A 92 2.63 8.43 3.19
C TRP A 92 2.53 8.33 1.67
N LEU A 93 1.49 7.63 1.19
CA LEU A 93 1.14 7.48 -0.21
C LEU A 93 -0.34 7.84 -0.39
N ASP A 94 -0.69 8.29 -1.59
CA ASP A 94 -2.06 8.56 -2.01
C ASP A 94 -2.64 7.31 -2.68
N ILE A 95 -3.22 6.43 -1.86
CA ILE A 95 -3.69 5.10 -2.25
C ILE A 95 -5.10 4.84 -1.71
N ASN A 96 -5.90 4.12 -2.48
CA ASN A 96 -7.24 3.74 -2.08
C ASN A 96 -7.19 2.58 -1.09
N TYR A 97 -7.47 2.87 0.18
CA TYR A 97 -7.47 1.89 1.27
C TYR A 97 -8.48 0.75 1.09
N LEU A 98 -9.55 0.94 0.31
CA LEU A 98 -10.49 -0.15 0.00
C LEU A 98 -9.86 -1.24 -0.89
N ASP A 99 -9.06 -0.84 -1.88
CA ASP A 99 -8.38 -1.80 -2.78
C ASP A 99 -7.36 -2.64 -1.99
N ILE A 100 -6.71 -2.01 -1.01
CA ILE A 100 -5.75 -2.67 -0.12
C ILE A 100 -6.47 -3.60 0.86
N ALA A 101 -7.62 -3.21 1.39
CA ALA A 101 -8.46 -4.07 2.24
C ALA A 101 -8.88 -5.35 1.49
N GLN A 102 -9.29 -5.22 0.22
CA GLN A 102 -9.62 -6.36 -0.63
C GLN A 102 -8.41 -7.28 -0.85
N ALA A 103 -7.23 -6.72 -1.11
CA ALA A 103 -5.99 -7.48 -1.25
C ALA A 103 -5.58 -8.20 0.05
N ALA A 104 -5.69 -7.53 1.20
CA ALA A 104 -5.44 -8.13 2.50
C ALA A 104 -6.40 -9.30 2.79
N LEU A 105 -7.67 -9.14 2.42
CA LEU A 105 -8.69 -10.17 2.61
C LEU A 105 -8.36 -11.42 1.78
N PHE A 106 -8.02 -11.21 0.49
CA PHE A 106 -7.57 -12.28 -0.39
C PHE A 106 -6.33 -13.00 0.15
N CYS A 107 -5.43 -12.27 0.83
CA CYS A 107 -4.24 -12.86 1.43
C CYS A 107 -4.51 -13.65 2.73
N GLY A 108 -5.68 -13.48 3.35
CA GLY A 108 -6.02 -14.03 4.67
C GLY A 108 -5.57 -13.17 5.85
N ALA A 109 -5.23 -11.89 5.62
CA ALA A 109 -4.77 -10.95 6.64
C ALA A 109 -5.96 -10.16 7.25
N TYR A 110 -6.84 -10.85 7.98
CA TYR A 110 -8.14 -10.31 8.41
C TYR A 110 -8.07 -9.03 9.25
N PHE A 111 -7.13 -8.93 10.20
CA PHE A 111 -6.97 -7.70 10.99
C PHE A 111 -6.54 -6.51 10.12
N SER A 112 -5.69 -6.77 9.13
CA SER A 112 -5.28 -5.74 8.17
C SER A 112 -6.45 -5.33 7.27
N THR A 113 -7.29 -6.27 6.85
CA THR A 113 -8.52 -5.96 6.10
C THR A 113 -9.42 -5.00 6.86
N ILE A 114 -9.72 -5.29 8.12
CA ILE A 114 -10.59 -4.45 8.95
C ILE A 114 -9.98 -3.06 9.09
N LEU A 115 -8.70 -3.00 9.48
CA LEU A 115 -7.98 -1.74 9.66
C LEU A 115 -7.95 -0.87 8.39
N PHE A 116 -7.72 -1.48 7.22
CA PHE A 116 -7.73 -0.74 5.96
C PHE A 116 -9.14 -0.30 5.55
N ALA A 117 -10.16 -1.12 5.82
CA ALA A 117 -11.55 -0.73 5.57
C ALA A 117 -11.99 0.45 6.46
N GLU A 118 -11.57 0.45 7.74
CA GLU A 118 -11.81 1.56 8.67
C GLU A 118 -11.15 2.86 8.19
N ILE A 119 -9.88 2.81 7.78
CA ILE A 119 -9.19 3.99 7.22
C ILE A 119 -9.92 4.53 5.99
N TRP A 120 -10.34 3.65 5.08
CA TRP A 120 -11.10 4.06 3.91
C TRP A 120 -12.43 4.72 4.28
N TRP A 121 -13.14 4.16 5.27
CA TRP A 121 -14.42 4.69 5.74
C TRP A 121 -14.28 6.10 6.34
N ASP A 122 -13.25 6.32 7.17
CA ASP A 122 -13.01 7.61 7.83
C ASP A 122 -12.52 8.72 6.88
N VAL A 123 -11.93 8.35 5.74
CA VAL A 123 -11.38 9.29 4.73
C VAL A 123 -12.40 9.64 3.65
N LYS A 124 -13.52 8.92 3.57
CA LYS A 124 -14.58 9.10 2.57
C LYS A 124 -15.33 10.42 2.70
#